data_AF-A0A7C3SAN1-F1
#
_entry.id   AF-A0A7C3SAN1-F1
#
_cell.length_a   1.000
_cell.length_b   1.000
_cell.length_c   1.000
_cell.angle_alpha   90.00
_cell.angle_beta   90.00
_cell.angle_gamma   90.00
#
_symmetry.space_group_name_H-M   'P 1'
#
loop_
_entity.id
_entity.type
_entity.pdbx_description
1 polymer ?
#
loop_
_entity_poly.entity_id
_entity_poly.type
_entity_poly.pdbx_seq_one_letter_code
_entity_poly.pdbx_strand_id
1 'polypeptide(L)'
;MPSPFPGMDPYLEAPAGWQEFHHLFIAGIQEALVPKVRPKYAVHIERYVYVTEVFGEEGRIRPDVAIVETGQQGSIAEQQTSAVATAVLVPLPVLEEVRHFFLEIREVATQKVVTVIEMLSPFNKRAGKGRDEYLSRRNEILLSDVHLVELDLLREGERVPMGKPLPPADYYAIVSRSYKRPMAEVYAWTIRQPLPTIPIPLKRGEPDVMLDLQAVFTTVYDRAGYDYRLPYDREPEVSLKPEDAEWAKQVIAKWREKVR
;
A
#
# COMPACT_ATOMS: atom_id res chain seq x y z
N MET A 1 18.67 6.96 9.63
CA MET A 1 19.59 7.53 8.61
C MET A 1 18.77 7.75 7.35
N PRO A 2 19.07 8.74 6.50
CA PRO A 2 18.28 8.95 5.30
C PRO A 2 18.40 7.74 4.36
N SER A 3 17.31 7.48 3.64
CA SER A 3 17.25 6.47 2.59
C SER A 3 18.45 6.56 1.63
N PRO A 4 19.00 5.43 1.16
CA PRO A 4 20.02 5.45 0.11
C PRO A 4 19.48 6.03 -1.21
N PHE A 5 18.17 5.93 -1.45
CA PHE A 5 17.53 6.35 -2.68
C PHE A 5 17.15 7.84 -2.64
N PRO A 6 17.19 8.54 -3.80
CA PRO A 6 16.85 9.96 -3.86
C PRO A 6 15.38 10.25 -3.56
N GLY A 7 14.52 9.24 -3.69
CA GLY A 7 13.09 9.31 -3.43
C GLY A 7 12.57 7.99 -2.86
N MET A 8 11.56 7.42 -3.51
CA MET A 8 10.91 6.20 -3.03
C MET A 8 11.91 5.05 -2.96
N ASP A 9 11.92 4.33 -1.85
CA ASP A 9 12.79 3.18 -1.66
C ASP A 9 12.08 1.91 -2.19
N PRO A 10 12.64 1.23 -3.21
CA PRO A 10 12.02 0.03 -3.80
C PRO A 10 11.91 -1.15 -2.83
N TYR A 11 12.70 -1.18 -1.75
CA TYR A 11 12.64 -2.25 -0.74
C TYR A 11 11.41 -2.15 0.15
N LEU A 12 10.76 -0.98 0.20
CA LEU A 12 9.50 -0.80 0.95
C LEU A 12 8.30 -1.45 0.26
N GLU A 13 8.40 -1.72 -1.05
CA GLU A 13 7.32 -2.33 -1.85
C GLU A 13 7.11 -3.82 -1.56
N ALA A 14 7.93 -4.42 -0.68
CA ALA A 14 7.73 -5.77 -0.17
C ALA A 14 6.36 -5.88 0.55
N PRO A 15 5.48 -6.84 0.19
CA PRO A 15 4.14 -6.95 0.77
C PRO A 15 4.10 -6.97 2.30
N ALA A 16 5.07 -7.64 2.93
CA ALA A 16 5.19 -7.74 4.38
C ALA A 16 5.50 -6.40 5.07
N GLY A 17 6.24 -5.51 4.40
CA GLY A 17 6.62 -4.18 4.93
C GLY A 17 5.68 -3.06 4.50
N TRP A 18 4.92 -3.25 3.40
CA TRP A 18 4.09 -2.21 2.82
C TRP A 18 3.01 -1.71 3.76
N GLN A 19 2.34 -2.59 4.51
CA GLN A 19 1.23 -2.18 5.39
C GLN A 19 1.70 -1.20 6.48
N GLU A 20 2.87 -1.44 7.07
CA GLU A 20 3.45 -0.55 8.08
C GLU A 20 3.83 0.79 7.45
N PHE A 21 4.59 0.77 6.35
CA PHE A 21 4.95 1.99 5.62
C PHE A 21 3.70 2.78 5.22
N HIS A 22 2.66 2.08 4.77
CA HIS A 22 1.43 2.70 4.33
C HIS A 22 0.75 3.48 5.44
N HIS A 23 0.58 2.85 6.60
CA HIS A 23 0.03 3.49 7.78
C HIS A 23 0.87 4.70 8.24
N LEU A 24 2.19 4.52 8.36
CA LEU A 24 3.10 5.57 8.84
C LEU A 24 3.16 6.74 7.88
N PHE A 25 3.13 6.49 6.57
CA PHE A 25 3.14 7.53 5.56
C PHE A 25 1.85 8.35 5.56
N ILE A 26 0.68 7.70 5.70
CA ILE A 26 -0.61 8.38 5.89
C ILE A 26 -0.61 9.27 7.14
N ALA A 27 -0.08 8.77 8.26
CA ALA A 27 0.09 9.57 9.47
C ALA A 27 1.06 10.75 9.26
N GLY A 28 2.17 10.54 8.56
CA GLY A 28 3.12 11.59 8.20
C GLY A 28 2.50 12.69 7.32
N ILE A 29 1.64 12.31 6.36
CA ILE A 29 0.89 13.28 5.54
C ILE A 29 -0.06 14.09 6.44
N GLN A 30 -0.77 13.44 7.37
CA GLN A 30 -1.63 14.14 8.33
C GLN A 30 -0.84 15.19 9.12
N GLU A 31 0.29 14.80 9.71
CA GLU A 31 1.18 15.70 10.47
C GLU A 31 1.66 16.88 9.62
N ALA A 32 1.98 16.66 8.34
CA ALA A 32 2.44 17.70 7.43
C ALA A 32 1.33 18.66 6.96
N LEU A 33 0.09 18.18 6.87
CA LEU A 33 -1.06 18.97 6.41
C LEU A 33 -1.73 19.76 7.53
N VAL A 34 -1.82 19.20 8.73
CA VAL A 34 -2.54 19.80 9.86
C VAL A 34 -2.12 21.27 10.13
N PRO A 35 -0.83 21.62 10.20
CA PRO A 35 -0.41 23.02 10.40
C PRO A 35 -0.83 23.96 9.27
N LYS A 36 -1.01 23.44 8.05
CA LYS A 36 -1.27 24.24 6.84
C LYS A 36 -2.76 24.50 6.60
N VAL A 37 -3.64 23.68 7.18
CA VAL A 37 -5.10 23.77 6.95
C VAL A 37 -5.87 24.28 8.18
N ARG A 38 -5.20 24.44 9.33
CA ARG A 38 -5.76 25.03 10.54
C ARG A 38 -6.06 26.53 10.37
N PRO A 39 -7.08 27.06 11.07
CA PRO A 39 -8.03 26.34 11.94
C PRO A 39 -9.27 25.84 11.19
N LYS A 40 -9.42 26.16 9.89
CA LYS A 40 -10.66 25.98 9.14
C LYS A 40 -10.97 24.52 8.81
N TYR A 41 -9.94 23.71 8.63
CA TYR A 41 -10.07 22.29 8.32
C TYR A 41 -9.40 21.40 9.36
N ALA A 42 -9.96 20.20 9.51
CA ALA A 42 -9.37 19.10 10.26
C ALA A 42 -8.99 17.98 9.28
N VAL A 43 -7.87 17.31 9.53
CA VAL A 43 -7.40 16.16 8.73
C VAL A 43 -7.61 14.90 9.56
N HIS A 44 -8.46 14.00 9.09
CA HIS A 44 -8.83 12.77 9.75
C HIS A 44 -8.17 11.58 9.07
N ILE A 45 -7.58 10.67 9.85
CA ILE A 45 -7.20 9.34 9.37
C ILE A 45 -8.41 8.44 9.54
N GLU A 46 -8.91 7.92 8.43
CA GLU A 46 -9.99 6.96 8.39
C GLU A 46 -9.46 5.61 7.91
N ARG A 47 -10.23 4.53 8.13
CA ARG A 47 -9.83 3.18 7.74
C ARG A 47 -10.96 2.34 7.17
N TYR A 48 -10.61 1.47 6.25
CA TYR A 48 -11.45 0.35 5.80
C TYR A 48 -10.85 -0.97 6.28
N VAL A 49 -11.71 -1.94 6.55
CA VAL A 49 -11.33 -3.30 6.95
C VAL A 49 -11.96 -4.27 5.97
N TYR A 50 -11.12 -5.10 5.35
CA TYR A 50 -11.54 -6.16 4.44
C TYR A 50 -11.08 -7.51 4.99
N VAL A 51 -11.87 -8.55 4.75
CA VAL A 51 -11.48 -9.94 5.04
C VAL A 51 -11.26 -10.63 3.71
N THR A 52 -10.06 -11.19 3.51
CA THR A 52 -9.72 -11.95 2.30
C THR A 52 -9.29 -13.37 2.63
N GLU A 53 -9.65 -14.32 1.77
CA GLU A 53 -9.23 -15.71 1.84
C GLU A 53 -7.93 -15.88 1.06
N VAL A 54 -6.85 -16.27 1.74
CA VAL A 54 -5.59 -16.63 1.11
C VAL A 54 -5.56 -18.16 1.01
N PHE A 55 -5.78 -18.69 -0.19
CA PHE A 55 -5.53 -20.11 -0.46
C PHE A 55 -4.01 -20.32 -0.47
N GLY A 56 -3.54 -21.20 0.41
CA GLY A 56 -2.13 -21.38 0.71
C GLY A 56 -1.32 -21.93 -0.47
N GLU A 57 -0.78 -21.04 -1.30
CA GLU A 57 0.46 -21.32 -2.02
C GLU A 57 1.64 -20.47 -1.52
N GLU A 58 1.38 -19.34 -0.84
CA GLU A 58 2.44 -18.47 -0.29
C GLU A 58 2.60 -18.54 1.25
N GLY A 59 1.67 -19.18 1.94
CA GLY A 59 1.82 -19.48 3.36
C GLY A 59 2.46 -20.85 3.55
N ARG A 60 3.78 -20.91 3.75
CA ARG A 60 4.47 -22.11 4.24
C ARG A 60 3.93 -22.51 5.63
N ILE A 61 2.78 -23.15 5.68
CA ILE A 61 2.41 -24.00 6.81
C ILE A 61 3.21 -25.28 6.61
N ARG A 62 4.37 -25.39 7.27
CA ARG A 62 5.02 -26.68 7.46
C ARG A 62 4.24 -27.38 8.59
N PRO A 63 3.49 -28.46 8.33
CA PRO A 63 2.97 -29.26 9.42
C PRO A 63 4.15 -29.94 10.11
N ASP A 64 4.48 -29.47 11.30
CA ASP A 64 5.36 -30.19 12.21
C ASP A 64 4.57 -31.39 12.74
N VAL A 65 5.06 -32.59 12.44
CA VAL A 65 4.57 -33.90 12.89
C VAL A 65 3.44 -34.50 12.05
N ALA A 66 3.84 -35.35 11.10
CA ALA A 66 3.01 -36.47 10.63
C ALA A 66 3.26 -37.68 11.56
N ILE A 67 2.30 -38.03 12.41
CA ILE A 67 2.30 -39.33 13.10
C ILE A 67 1.80 -40.35 12.08
N VAL A 68 2.72 -41.13 11.53
CA VAL A 68 2.37 -42.35 10.79
C VAL A 68 2.30 -43.48 11.80
N GLU A 69 1.10 -43.79 12.30
CA GLU A 69 0.86 -45.06 12.99
C GLU A 69 0.98 -46.20 11.99
N THR A 70 2.13 -46.87 11.98
CA THR A 70 2.31 -48.15 11.31
C THR A 70 1.76 -49.24 12.22
N GLY A 71 0.44 -49.45 12.14
CA GLY A 71 -0.24 -50.58 12.78
C GLY A 71 0.23 -51.91 12.18
N GLN A 72 0.89 -52.71 13.00
CA GLN A 72 1.42 -54.03 12.67
C GLN A 72 0.34 -54.99 12.15
N GLN A 73 0.73 -55.84 11.19
CA GLN A 73 -0.02 -57.02 10.76
C GLN A 73 -0.26 -57.97 11.94
N GLY A 74 -1.53 -58.16 12.28
CA GLY A 74 -2.03 -59.27 13.10
C GLY A 74 -3.41 -59.66 12.59
N SER A 75 -3.57 -60.92 12.23
CA SER A 75 -4.78 -61.49 11.62
C SER A 75 -5.84 -61.90 12.66
N ILE A 76 -7.11 -61.81 12.22
CA ILE A 76 -8.29 -62.68 12.51
C ILE A 76 -9.56 -61.95 13.02
N ALA A 77 -10.67 -62.30 12.35
CA ALA A 77 -12.11 -62.30 12.73
C ALA A 77 -13.00 -61.09 12.40
N GLU A 78 -14.14 -61.44 11.78
CA GLU A 78 -15.28 -60.61 11.40
C GLU A 78 -15.88 -59.85 12.60
N GLN A 79 -16.04 -58.54 12.46
CA GLN A 79 -16.90 -57.73 13.32
C GLN A 79 -17.61 -56.65 12.51
N GLN A 80 -18.89 -56.49 12.85
CA GLN A 80 -19.85 -55.51 12.34
C GLN A 80 -19.21 -54.13 12.10
N THR A 81 -19.25 -53.65 10.87
CA THR A 81 -18.87 -52.28 10.55
C THR A 81 -20.01 -51.33 10.93
N SER A 82 -20.00 -50.89 12.19
CA SER A 82 -20.54 -49.56 12.49
C SER A 82 -19.73 -48.57 11.66
N ALA A 83 -20.36 -47.82 10.76
CA ALA A 83 -19.69 -46.79 9.98
C ALA A 83 -19.23 -45.69 10.94
N VAL A 84 -18.01 -45.82 11.46
CA VAL A 84 -17.34 -44.76 12.22
C VAL A 84 -16.88 -43.75 11.18
N ALA A 85 -17.43 -42.54 11.20
CA ALA A 85 -16.98 -41.46 10.34
C ALA A 85 -15.51 -41.15 10.65
N THR A 86 -14.61 -41.51 9.74
CA THR A 86 -13.19 -41.17 9.83
C THR A 86 -13.04 -39.68 9.52
N ALA A 87 -12.61 -38.90 10.51
CA ALA A 87 -12.37 -37.47 10.33
C ALA A 87 -11.17 -37.25 9.39
N VAL A 88 -11.41 -36.61 8.25
CA VAL A 88 -10.35 -36.17 7.34
C VAL A 88 -9.99 -34.73 7.71
N LEU A 89 -8.72 -34.50 8.04
CA LEU A 89 -8.20 -33.14 8.26
C LEU A 89 -8.12 -32.43 6.91
N VAL A 90 -8.93 -31.38 6.74
CA VAL A 90 -8.91 -30.48 5.57
C VAL A 90 -8.49 -29.10 6.07
N PRO A 91 -7.46 -28.46 5.47
CA PRO A 91 -7.06 -27.12 5.88
C PRO A 91 -8.18 -26.12 5.58
N LEU A 92 -8.49 -25.27 6.56
CA LEU A 92 -9.37 -24.12 6.37
C LEU A 92 -8.62 -23.02 5.60
N PRO A 93 -9.34 -22.16 4.85
CA PRO A 93 -8.72 -20.97 4.26
C PRO A 93 -8.11 -20.09 5.36
N VAL A 94 -6.92 -19.55 5.10
CA VAL A 94 -6.32 -18.54 5.97
C VAL A 94 -7.01 -17.22 5.66
N LEU A 95 -7.67 -16.63 6.66
CA LEU A 95 -8.29 -15.31 6.53
C LEU A 95 -7.29 -14.23 6.92
N GLU A 96 -7.06 -13.25 6.04
CA GLU A 96 -6.28 -12.06 6.34
C GLU A 96 -7.21 -10.84 6.48
N GLU A 97 -7.12 -10.14 7.61
CA GLU A 97 -7.77 -8.85 7.82
C GLU A 97 -6.86 -7.75 7.27
N VAL A 98 -7.28 -7.11 6.18
CA VAL A 98 -6.53 -6.04 5.54
C VAL A 98 -7.09 -4.69 5.96
N ARG A 99 -6.25 -3.85 6.56
CA ARG A 99 -6.59 -2.49 7.00
C ARG A 99 -6.01 -1.48 6.02
N HIS A 100 -6.88 -0.66 5.41
CA HIS A 100 -6.46 0.41 4.51
C HIS A 100 -6.77 1.77 5.12
N PHE A 101 -5.74 2.60 5.29
CA PHE A 101 -5.85 3.95 5.82
C PHE A 101 -5.94 4.99 4.70
N PHE A 102 -6.74 6.02 4.90
CA PHE A 102 -6.84 7.16 3.99
C PHE A 102 -7.09 8.43 4.80
N LEU A 103 -6.94 9.60 4.17
CA LEU A 103 -7.19 10.88 4.82
C LEU A 103 -8.45 11.54 4.28
N GLU A 104 -9.20 12.16 5.20
CA GLU A 104 -10.24 13.10 4.87
C GLU A 104 -9.91 14.48 5.43
N ILE A 105 -9.93 15.49 4.57
CA ILE A 105 -9.89 16.90 4.98
C ILE A 105 -11.33 17.38 5.11
N ARG A 106 -11.75 17.72 6.34
CA ARG A 106 -13.11 18.15 6.66
C ARG A 106 -13.14 19.61 7.10
N GLU A 107 -14.14 20.37 6.64
CA GLU A 107 -14.39 21.73 7.13
C GLU A 107 -14.89 21.66 8.57
N VAL A 108 -14.21 22.31 9.51
CA VAL A 108 -14.51 22.19 10.95
C VAL A 108 -15.94 22.63 11.28
N ALA A 109 -16.41 23.71 10.65
CA ALA A 109 -17.72 24.30 10.92
C ALA A 109 -18.89 23.42 10.47
N THR A 110 -18.72 22.62 9.42
CA THR A 110 -19.82 21.86 8.79
C THR A 110 -19.61 20.34 8.81
N GLN A 111 -18.40 19.89 9.19
CA GLN A 111 -17.93 18.51 9.09
C GLN A 111 -17.97 17.92 7.67
N LYS A 112 -18.20 18.74 6.64
CA LYS A 112 -18.22 18.27 5.25
C LYS A 112 -16.82 17.89 4.80
N VAL A 113 -16.71 16.71 4.17
CA VAL A 113 -15.48 16.26 3.51
C VAL A 113 -15.24 17.13 2.29
N VAL A 114 -14.03 17.66 2.17
CA VAL A 114 -13.61 18.51 1.06
C VAL A 114 -12.66 17.75 0.14
N THR A 115 -11.72 17.01 0.72
CA THR A 115 -10.70 16.27 -0.04
C THR A 115 -10.44 14.93 0.62
N VAL A 116 -10.44 13.87 -0.19
CA VAL A 116 -9.97 12.53 0.18
C VAL A 116 -8.57 12.35 -0.39
N ILE A 117 -7.63 11.88 0.43
CA ILE A 117 -6.29 11.46 0.00
C ILE A 117 -6.16 9.96 0.25
N GLU A 118 -5.98 9.19 -0.81
CA GLU A 118 -5.86 7.74 -0.74
C GLU A 118 -4.50 7.30 -1.31
N MET A 119 -3.77 6.49 -0.55
CA MET A 119 -2.57 5.83 -1.06
C MET A 119 -2.91 4.39 -1.42
N LEU A 120 -2.55 3.98 -2.63
CA LEU A 120 -2.84 2.62 -3.10
C LEU A 120 -2.05 1.58 -2.31
N SER A 121 -2.68 0.43 -2.11
CA SER A 121 -2.04 -0.77 -1.59
C SER A 121 -1.98 -1.86 -2.67
N PRO A 122 -1.16 -2.92 -2.47
CA PRO A 122 -1.13 -4.06 -3.38
C PRO A 122 -2.53 -4.67 -3.63
N PHE A 123 -3.40 -4.67 -2.62
CA PHE A 123 -4.77 -5.18 -2.74
C PHE A 123 -5.66 -4.34 -3.68
N ASN A 124 -5.41 -3.04 -3.81
CA ASN A 124 -6.14 -2.17 -4.75
C ASN A 124 -5.70 -2.39 -6.21
N LYS A 125 -4.53 -3.00 -6.42
CA LYS A 125 -3.88 -3.15 -7.73
C LYS A 125 -3.90 -4.57 -8.27
N ARG A 126 -4.24 -5.57 -7.45
CA ARG A 126 -4.41 -6.96 -7.87
C ARG A 126 -5.87 -7.21 -8.25
N ALA A 127 -6.11 -8.05 -9.26
CA ALA A 127 -7.47 -8.44 -9.61
C ALA A 127 -8.15 -9.17 -8.43
N GLY A 128 -9.45 -8.92 -8.23
CA GLY A 128 -10.24 -9.51 -7.17
C GLY A 128 -10.98 -8.48 -6.33
N LYS A 129 -11.64 -8.98 -5.27
CA LYS A 129 -12.59 -8.22 -4.46
C LYS A 129 -12.06 -6.88 -3.93
N GLY A 130 -10.79 -6.83 -3.50
CA GLY A 130 -10.18 -5.60 -2.98
C GLY A 130 -10.09 -4.48 -4.02
N ARG A 131 -9.76 -4.81 -5.28
CA ARG A 131 -9.75 -3.84 -6.37
C ARG A 131 -11.16 -3.42 -6.77
N ASP A 132 -12.11 -4.35 -6.81
CA ASP A 132 -13.51 -4.02 -7.16
C ASP A 132 -14.13 -3.06 -6.15
N GLU A 133 -13.93 -3.31 -4.85
CA GLU A 133 -14.40 -2.44 -3.77
C GLU A 133 -13.68 -1.08 -3.79
N TYR A 134 -12.38 -1.05 -4.05
CA TYR A 134 -11.63 0.18 -4.27
C TYR A 134 -12.20 1.01 -5.42
N LEU A 135 -12.43 0.39 -6.59
CA LEU A 135 -12.96 1.07 -7.77
C LEU A 135 -14.39 1.56 -7.58
N SER A 136 -15.24 0.82 -6.84
CA SER A 136 -16.58 1.28 -6.47
C SER A 136 -16.52 2.56 -5.65
N ARG A 137 -15.74 2.56 -4.55
CA ARG A 137 -15.54 3.76 -3.72
C ARG A 137 -14.96 4.91 -4.53
N ARG A 138 -13.95 4.64 -5.36
CA ARG A 138 -13.35 5.65 -6.24
C ARG A 138 -14.41 6.32 -7.10
N ASN A 139 -15.32 5.55 -7.71
CA ASN A 139 -16.40 6.08 -8.53
C ASN A 139 -17.38 6.93 -7.71
N GLU A 140 -17.74 6.51 -6.49
CA GLU A 140 -18.58 7.30 -5.59
C GLU A 140 -17.97 8.67 -5.29
N ILE A 141 -16.67 8.73 -4.97
CA ILE A 141 -15.96 9.98 -4.72
C ILE A 141 -15.92 10.83 -5.99
N LEU A 142 -15.63 10.23 -7.16
CA LEU A 142 -15.57 10.94 -8.43
C LEU A 142 -16.94 11.53 -8.85
N LEU A 143 -18.05 10.92 -8.45
CA LEU A 143 -19.41 11.42 -8.67
C LEU A 143 -19.85 12.49 -7.65
N SER A 144 -19.15 12.61 -6.51
CA SER A 144 -19.43 13.61 -5.48
C SER A 144 -18.79 14.98 -5.75
N ASP A 145 -19.05 15.96 -4.88
CA ASP A 145 -18.38 17.27 -4.89
C ASP A 145 -17.01 17.28 -4.16
N VAL A 146 -16.60 16.14 -3.60
CA VAL A 146 -15.34 15.94 -2.88
C VAL A 146 -14.16 15.82 -3.86
N HIS A 147 -13.02 16.43 -3.55
CA HIS A 147 -11.78 16.25 -4.30
C HIS A 147 -11.13 14.90 -3.98
N LEU A 148 -10.44 14.30 -4.95
CA LEU A 148 -9.72 13.03 -4.75
C LEU A 148 -8.26 13.20 -5.11
N VAL A 149 -7.36 12.83 -4.20
CA VAL A 149 -5.92 12.71 -4.42
C VAL A 149 -5.51 11.25 -4.27
N GLU A 150 -5.05 10.63 -5.34
CA GLU A 150 -4.58 9.23 -5.31
C GLU A 150 -3.05 9.20 -5.39
N LEU A 151 -2.40 8.48 -4.47
CA LEU A 151 -0.95 8.23 -4.48
C LEU A 151 -0.68 6.78 -4.86
N ASP A 152 -0.09 6.56 -6.03
CA ASP A 152 0.34 5.24 -6.50
C ASP A 152 1.86 5.13 -6.38
N LEU A 153 2.30 4.63 -5.22
CA LEU A 153 3.70 4.43 -4.86
C LEU A 153 4.17 2.97 -5.09
N LEU A 154 3.43 2.20 -5.88
CA LEU A 154 3.72 0.79 -6.17
C LEU A 154 4.07 0.62 -7.65
N ARG A 155 5.13 -0.09 -7.99
CA ARG A 155 5.53 -0.33 -9.40
C ARG A 155 4.70 -1.43 -10.04
N GLU A 156 4.37 -2.47 -9.28
CA GLU A 156 3.59 -3.63 -9.73
C GLU A 156 2.08 -3.43 -9.58
N GLY A 157 1.34 -4.31 -10.24
CA GLY A 157 -0.12 -4.34 -10.25
C GLY A 157 -0.74 -3.39 -11.26
N GLU A 158 -2.06 -3.51 -11.40
CA GLU A 158 -2.83 -2.77 -12.39
C GLU A 158 -3.08 -1.32 -11.94
N ARG A 159 -2.71 -0.36 -12.80
CA ARG A 159 -2.96 1.07 -12.57
C ARG A 159 -4.48 1.34 -12.49
N VAL A 160 -4.85 2.43 -11.83
CA VAL A 160 -6.27 2.81 -11.73
C VAL A 160 -6.82 3.19 -13.12
N PRO A 161 -8.11 2.93 -13.42
CA PRO A 161 -8.70 3.28 -14.70
C PRO A 161 -8.66 4.79 -14.97
N MET A 162 -8.10 5.17 -16.13
CA MET A 162 -7.97 6.54 -16.61
C MET A 162 -8.56 6.69 -18.00
N GLY A 163 -9.05 7.88 -18.35
CA GLY A 163 -9.62 8.15 -19.69
C GLY A 163 -8.60 8.15 -20.83
N LYS A 164 -7.30 8.17 -20.50
CA LYS A 164 -6.16 8.04 -21.43
C LYS A 164 -5.03 7.32 -20.70
N PRO A 165 -4.09 6.67 -21.44
CA PRO A 165 -2.88 6.12 -20.83
C PRO A 165 -2.13 7.17 -20.00
N LEU A 166 -1.66 6.77 -18.82
CA LEU A 166 -0.77 7.59 -18.01
C LEU A 166 0.58 7.78 -18.73
N PRO A 167 1.26 8.92 -18.53
CA PRO A 167 2.62 9.10 -19.03
C PRO A 167 3.55 8.03 -18.44
N PRO A 168 4.57 7.53 -19.16
CA PRO A 168 5.46 6.50 -18.63
C PRO A 168 6.20 6.96 -17.37
N ALA A 169 5.96 6.28 -16.26
CA ALA A 169 6.63 6.49 -14.97
C ALA A 169 6.46 5.28 -14.04
N ASP A 170 7.20 5.27 -12.94
CA ASP A 170 7.14 4.22 -11.93
C ASP A 170 6.07 4.51 -10.87
N TYR A 171 5.89 5.80 -10.53
CA TYR A 171 5.00 6.30 -9.49
C TYR A 171 4.14 7.47 -9.97
N TYR A 172 2.98 7.64 -9.35
CA TYR A 172 2.02 8.69 -9.70
C TYR A 172 1.37 9.33 -8.48
N ALA A 173 1.05 10.62 -8.61
CA ALA A 173 0.07 11.30 -7.80
C ALA A 173 -0.99 11.89 -8.73
N ILE A 174 -2.26 11.59 -8.46
CA ILE A 174 -3.38 12.01 -9.31
C ILE A 174 -4.26 12.94 -8.48
N VAL A 175 -4.40 14.19 -8.91
CA VAL A 175 -5.20 15.21 -8.25
C VAL A 175 -6.46 15.47 -9.08
N SER A 176 -7.58 14.89 -8.65
CA SER A 176 -8.91 15.07 -9.23
C SER A 176 -9.70 16.13 -8.47
N ARG A 177 -9.84 17.31 -9.06
CA ARG A 177 -10.66 18.37 -8.50
C ARG A 177 -12.10 18.20 -8.98
N SER A 178 -13.07 18.06 -8.08
CA SER A 178 -14.48 17.89 -8.42
C SER A 178 -14.99 18.85 -9.49
N TYR A 179 -14.66 20.14 -9.41
CA TYR A 179 -15.07 21.15 -10.39
C TYR A 179 -14.30 21.16 -11.72
N LYS A 180 -13.24 20.36 -11.89
CA LYS A 180 -12.51 20.18 -13.17
C LYS A 180 -12.78 18.83 -13.83
N ARG A 181 -13.59 17.96 -13.20
CA ARG A 181 -13.91 16.64 -13.76
C ARG A 181 -14.60 16.78 -15.13
N PRO A 182 -14.31 15.88 -16.09
CA PRO A 182 -13.62 14.60 -15.93
C PRO A 182 -12.08 14.66 -16.00
N MET A 183 -11.46 15.86 -15.98
CA MET A 183 -10.00 15.99 -16.01
C MET A 183 -9.37 15.86 -14.61
N ALA A 184 -8.17 15.30 -14.57
CA ALA A 184 -7.32 15.22 -13.37
C ALA A 184 -5.88 15.65 -13.72
N GLU A 185 -5.18 16.20 -12.73
CA GLU A 185 -3.77 16.56 -12.83
C GLU A 185 -2.93 15.34 -12.44
N VAL A 186 -1.98 14.92 -13.27
CA VAL A 186 -1.13 13.74 -13.03
C VAL A 186 0.31 14.19 -12.85
N TYR A 187 0.88 13.86 -11.71
CA TYR A 187 2.31 14.01 -11.40
C TYR A 187 2.95 12.64 -11.50
N ALA A 188 3.95 12.50 -12.36
CA ALA A 188 4.58 11.23 -12.69
C ALA A 188 6.09 11.34 -12.47
N TRP A 189 6.68 10.37 -11.78
CA TRP A 189 8.13 10.34 -11.51
C TRP A 189 8.68 8.91 -11.47
N THR A 190 9.99 8.80 -11.61
CA THR A 190 10.71 7.52 -11.60
C THR A 190 11.35 7.25 -10.25
N ILE A 191 11.79 6.01 -10.04
CA ILE A 191 12.56 5.60 -8.87
C ILE A 191 13.85 6.41 -8.64
N ARG A 192 14.38 7.05 -9.69
CA ARG A 192 15.61 7.84 -9.63
C ARG A 192 15.37 9.30 -9.24
N GLN A 193 14.11 9.69 -9.02
CA GLN A 193 13.71 11.06 -8.72
C GLN A 193 13.17 11.17 -7.29
N PRO A 194 13.35 12.33 -6.63
CA PRO A 194 12.67 12.60 -5.37
C PRO A 194 11.15 12.60 -5.54
N LEU A 195 10.40 12.29 -4.49
CA LEU A 195 8.94 12.40 -4.50
C LEU A 195 8.56 13.89 -4.71
N PRO A 196 7.58 14.19 -5.56
CA PRO A 196 7.25 15.57 -5.90
C PRO A 196 6.50 16.28 -4.76
N THR A 197 6.59 17.61 -4.75
CA THR A 197 5.60 18.41 -4.03
C THR A 197 4.32 18.51 -4.86
N ILE A 198 3.16 18.17 -4.29
CA ILE A 198 1.87 18.16 -4.97
C ILE A 198 0.87 19.14 -4.33
N PRO A 199 -0.07 19.70 -5.10
CA PRO A 199 -1.15 20.51 -4.55
C PRO A 199 -2.23 19.63 -3.93
N ILE A 200 -2.66 19.97 -2.72
CA ILE A 200 -3.81 19.38 -2.06
C ILE A 200 -4.96 20.38 -2.13
N PRO A 201 -6.01 20.10 -2.93
CA PRO A 201 -7.18 20.97 -3.02
C PRO A 201 -7.84 21.13 -1.65
N LEU A 202 -8.33 22.34 -1.39
CA LEU A 202 -9.33 22.62 -0.37
C LEU A 202 -10.64 23.01 -1.07
N LYS A 203 -11.50 23.79 -0.42
CA LYS A 203 -12.78 24.19 -0.99
C LYS A 203 -12.56 25.06 -2.23
N ARG A 204 -13.46 24.93 -3.22
CA ARG A 204 -13.38 25.70 -4.47
C ARG A 204 -13.24 27.21 -4.19
N GLY A 205 -12.26 27.83 -4.84
CA GLY A 205 -11.95 29.26 -4.68
C GLY A 205 -10.86 29.54 -3.65
N GLU A 206 -10.44 28.54 -2.88
CA GLU A 206 -9.32 28.64 -1.94
C GLU A 206 -8.03 28.14 -2.58
N PRO A 207 -6.87 28.71 -2.21
CA PRO A 207 -5.59 28.23 -2.69
C PRO A 207 -5.32 26.81 -2.18
N ASP A 208 -4.62 26.03 -2.99
CA ASP A 208 -4.18 24.70 -2.61
C ASP A 208 -3.11 24.75 -1.53
N VAL A 209 -3.07 23.69 -0.72
CA VAL A 209 -1.95 23.46 0.20
C VAL A 209 -0.90 22.60 -0.49
N MET A 210 0.33 23.09 -0.57
CA MET A 210 1.43 22.31 -1.14
C MET A 210 1.94 21.27 -0.13
N LEU A 211 1.90 20.00 -0.51
CA LEU A 211 2.39 18.86 0.26
C LEU A 211 3.71 18.37 -0.33
N ASP A 212 4.80 18.49 0.43
CA ASP A 212 6.11 17.95 0.07
C ASP A 212 6.18 16.47 0.45
N LEU A 213 5.95 15.59 -0.52
CA LEU A 213 5.97 14.15 -0.30
C LEU A 213 7.36 13.63 0.07
N GLN A 214 8.44 14.25 -0.41
CA GLN A 214 9.80 13.86 -0.09
C GLN A 214 10.13 14.14 1.38
N ALA A 215 9.70 15.29 1.89
CA ALA A 215 9.89 15.63 3.30
C ALA A 215 9.11 14.66 4.23
N VAL A 216 7.88 14.30 3.85
CA VAL A 216 7.09 13.30 4.57
C VAL A 216 7.78 11.94 4.54
N PHE A 217 8.22 11.50 3.36
CA PHE A 217 8.91 10.22 3.18
C PHE A 217 10.16 10.14 4.04
N THR A 218 11.01 11.17 3.99
CA THR A 218 12.26 11.24 4.75
C THR A 218 11.98 11.14 6.26
N THR A 219 10.99 11.91 6.74
CA THR A 219 10.59 11.88 8.16
C THR A 219 10.11 10.50 8.59
N VAL A 220 9.25 9.86 7.78
CA VAL A 220 8.70 8.53 8.07
C VAL A 220 9.80 7.47 8.04
N TYR A 221 10.69 7.55 7.06
CA TYR A 221 11.79 6.62 6.89
C TYR A 221 12.74 6.66 8.09
N ASP A 222 13.15 7.86 8.50
CA ASP A 222 14.04 8.04 9.65
C ASP A 222 13.38 7.59 10.96
N ARG A 223 12.10 7.93 11.18
CA ARG A 223 11.38 7.54 12.40
C ARG A 223 11.15 6.03 12.51
N ALA A 224 10.93 5.36 11.39
CA ALA A 224 10.70 3.92 11.34
C ALA A 224 12.00 3.09 11.42
N GLY A 225 13.16 3.74 11.28
CA GLY A 225 14.46 3.08 11.29
C GLY A 225 14.67 2.14 10.11
N TYR A 226 14.16 2.50 8.93
CA TYR A 226 14.23 1.60 7.77
C TYR A 226 15.65 1.32 7.28
N ASP A 227 16.61 2.19 7.59
CA ASP A 227 18.02 2.06 7.19
C ASP A 227 18.69 0.76 7.65
N TYR A 228 18.28 0.21 8.80
CA TYR A 228 18.80 -1.06 9.31
C TYR A 228 17.78 -2.21 9.24
N ARG A 229 16.50 -1.93 8.97
CA ARG A 229 15.44 -2.94 8.86
C ARG A 229 15.30 -3.49 7.45
N LEU A 230 15.63 -2.69 6.43
CA LEU A 230 15.49 -3.10 5.03
C LEU A 230 16.72 -3.89 4.55
N PRO A 231 16.51 -5.00 3.81
CA PRO A 231 17.57 -5.94 3.47
C PRO A 231 18.34 -5.51 2.21
N TYR A 232 19.14 -4.45 2.31
CA TYR A 232 19.93 -3.91 1.17
C TYR A 232 21.08 -4.81 0.69
N ASP A 233 21.24 -6.00 1.27
CA ASP A 233 22.22 -7.02 0.89
C ASP A 233 21.73 -7.99 -0.19
N ARG A 234 20.43 -7.98 -0.49
CA ARG A 234 19.79 -8.77 -1.55
C ARG A 234 18.97 -7.87 -2.48
N GLU A 235 18.47 -8.41 -3.58
CA GLU A 235 17.58 -7.65 -4.48
C GLU A 235 16.21 -7.40 -3.82
N PRO A 236 15.51 -6.29 -4.16
CA PRO A 236 14.17 -6.03 -3.64
C PRO A 236 13.17 -7.10 -4.13
N GLU A 237 12.16 -7.42 -3.31
CA GLU A 237 11.16 -8.43 -3.64
C GLU A 237 10.38 -8.09 -4.91
N VAL A 238 10.03 -6.81 -5.07
CA VAL A 238 9.47 -6.28 -6.31
C VAL A 238 10.62 -5.96 -7.27
N SER A 239 10.74 -6.80 -8.29
CA SER A 239 11.85 -6.77 -9.24
C SER A 239 12.00 -5.40 -9.90
N LEU A 240 13.23 -4.95 -10.03
CA LEU A 240 13.58 -3.73 -10.76
C LEU A 240 13.81 -4.06 -12.24
N LYS A 241 13.61 -3.07 -13.12
CA LYS A 241 14.10 -3.16 -14.51
C LYS A 241 15.63 -3.38 -14.47
N PRO A 242 16.24 -4.10 -15.43
CA PRO A 242 17.67 -4.41 -15.38
C PRO A 242 18.58 -3.18 -15.18
N GLU A 243 18.26 -2.07 -15.86
CA GLU A 243 18.99 -0.81 -15.74
C GLU A 243 18.83 -0.12 -14.37
N ASP A 244 17.68 -0.30 -13.71
CA ASP A 244 17.40 0.23 -12.38
C ASP A 244 17.98 -0.66 -11.28
N ALA A 245 18.04 -1.97 -11.50
CA ALA A 245 18.66 -2.92 -10.59
C ALA A 245 20.17 -2.63 -10.43
N GLU A 246 20.87 -2.41 -11.55
CA GLU A 246 22.29 -2.07 -11.53
C GLU A 246 22.53 -0.69 -10.90
N TRP A 247 21.70 0.31 -11.24
CA TRP A 247 21.74 1.62 -10.60
C TRP A 247 21.52 1.53 -9.09
N ALA A 248 20.53 0.75 -8.63
CA ALA A 248 20.23 0.60 -7.21
C ALA A 248 21.41 -0.01 -6.44
N LYS A 249 22.10 -1.01 -7.00
CA LYS A 249 23.31 -1.60 -6.42
C LYS A 249 24.41 -0.55 -6.23
N GLN A 250 24.63 0.31 -7.22
CA GLN A 250 25.62 1.38 -7.14
C GLN A 250 25.26 2.46 -6.11
N VAL A 251 23.98 2.81 -6.00
CA VAL A 251 23.48 3.78 -5.01
C VAL A 251 23.68 3.25 -3.59
N ILE A 252 23.31 1.99 -3.34
CA ILE A 252 23.47 1.34 -2.04
C ILE A 252 24.96 1.23 -1.66
N ALA A 253 25.84 0.85 -2.61
CA ALA A 253 27.27 0.75 -2.36
C ALA A 253 27.86 2.10 -1.90
N LYS A 254 27.56 3.18 -2.63
CA LYS A 254 28.00 4.54 -2.27
C LYS A 254 27.42 5.02 -0.93
N TRP A 255 26.19 4.65 -0.62
CA TRP A 255 25.56 4.99 0.66
C TRP A 255 26.27 4.29 1.82
N ARG A 256 26.59 2.99 1.69
CA ARG A 256 27.34 2.22 2.70
C ARG A 256 28.74 2.79 2.97
N GLU A 257 29.42 3.27 1.94
CA GLU A 257 30.74 3.91 2.09
C GLU A 257 30.68 5.20 2.92
N LYS A 258 29.59 5.97 2.83
CA LYS A 258 29.41 7.21 3.60
C LYS A 258 29.04 6.97 5.07
N VAL A 259 28.56 5.77 5.38
CA VAL A 259 28.05 5.39 6.70
C VAL A 259 29.12 4.66 7.53
N ARG A 260 30.17 4.14 6.88
CA ARG A 260 31.37 3.59 7.54
C ARG A 260 32.30 4.70 7.98
#